data_AF-A0A820TCN1-F1
#
_entry.id   AF-A0A820TCN1-F1
#
_cell.length_a   1.000
_cell.length_b   1.000
_cell.length_c   1.000
_cell.angle_alpha   90.00
_cell.angle_beta   90.00
_cell.angle_gamma   90.00
#
_symmetry.space_group_name_H-M   'P 1'
#
loop_
_entity.id
_entity.type
_entity.pdbx_description
1 polymer ?
#
loop_
_entity_poly.entity_id
_entity_poly.type
_entity_poly.pdbx_seq_one_letter_code
_entity_poly.pdbx_strand_id
1 'polypeptide(L)'
;MIDILGILTGILLCYLGVQAGHCFIYSTRVLRICGHWLVLGIICGSIALILSRGGHSNSLIPINKNLWSLTFVLMLASLAFIILTILYFLIDVNQ
;
A
#
# COMPACT_ATOMS: atom_id res chain seq x y z
N MET A 1 -19.32 16.78 10.45
CA MET A 1 -19.36 16.53 8.99
C MET A 1 -18.40 15.40 8.73
N ILE A 2 -18.88 14.27 8.23
CA ILE A 2 -18.08 13.06 8.05
C ILE A 2 -17.33 13.19 6.72
N ASP A 3 -15.99 13.24 6.78
CA ASP A 3 -15.17 13.29 5.58
C ASP A 3 -15.10 11.88 4.95
N ILE A 4 -16.00 11.63 3.99
CA ILE A 4 -16.14 10.36 3.26
C ILE A 4 -14.80 9.89 2.67
N LEU A 5 -13.98 10.82 2.18
CA LEU A 5 -12.67 10.52 1.61
C LEU A 5 -11.75 9.86 2.65
N GLY A 6 -11.81 10.37 3.87
CA GLY A 6 -11.07 9.86 5.00
C GLY A 6 -11.44 8.44 5.38
N ILE A 7 -12.73 8.19 5.53
CA ILE A 7 -13.26 6.85 5.81
C ILE A 7 -12.84 5.86 4.71
N LEU A 8 -12.93 6.26 3.44
CA LEU A 8 -12.52 5.42 2.32
C LEU A 8 -11.03 5.04 2.42
N THR A 9 -10.16 6.00 2.69
CA THR A 9 -8.72 5.73 2.84
C THR A 9 -8.41 4.83 4.03
N GLY A 10 -9.12 4.99 5.15
CA GLY A 10 -8.99 4.15 6.33
C GLY A 10 -9.43 2.71 6.08
N ILE A 11 -10.59 2.51 5.45
CA ILE A 11 -11.09 1.16 5.09
C ILE A 11 -10.12 0.45 4.15
N LEU A 12 -9.60 1.17 3.13
CA LEU A 12 -8.62 0.61 2.20
C LEU A 12 -7.34 0.17 2.93
N LEU A 13 -6.82 1.00 3.84
CA LEU A 13 -5.61 0.67 4.59
C LEU A 13 -5.81 -0.54 5.51
N CYS A 14 -6.95 -0.60 6.22
CA CYS A 14 -7.31 -1.75 7.04
C CYS A 14 -7.42 -3.03 6.19
N TYR A 15 -8.10 -2.96 5.03
CA TYR A 15 -8.26 -4.11 4.16
C TYR A 15 -6.92 -4.64 3.64
N LEU A 16 -6.03 -3.74 3.19
CA LEU A 16 -4.68 -4.09 2.75
C LEU A 16 -3.86 -4.75 3.87
N GLY A 17 -3.99 -4.26 5.12
CA GLY A 17 -3.34 -4.86 6.28
C GLY A 17 -3.86 -6.27 6.60
N VAL A 18 -5.18 -6.48 6.57
CA VAL A 18 -5.79 -7.81 6.75
C VAL A 18 -5.34 -8.77 5.64
N GLN A 19 -5.28 -8.30 4.40
CA GLN A 19 -4.80 -9.10 3.28
C GLN A 19 -3.32 -9.53 3.48
N ALA A 20 -2.48 -8.62 3.99
CA ALA A 20 -1.08 -8.92 4.30
C ALA A 20 -0.97 -10.05 5.35
N GLY A 21 -1.73 -9.94 6.44
CA GLY A 21 -1.77 -10.94 7.52
C GLY A 21 -2.36 -12.28 7.09
N HIS A 22 -3.40 -12.27 6.26
CA HIS A 22 -3.97 -13.50 5.70
C HIS A 22 -2.97 -14.23 4.80
N CYS A 23 -2.19 -13.49 4.00
CA CYS A 23 -1.14 -14.06 3.17
C CYS A 23 -0.02 -14.70 4.03
N PHE A 24 0.33 -14.07 5.16
CA PHE A 24 1.31 -14.58 6.12
C PHE A 24 0.87 -15.92 6.73
N ILE A 25 -0.37 -16.02 7.20
CA ILE A 25 -0.88 -17.20 7.91
C ILE A 25 -1.12 -18.39 6.98
N TYR A 26 -1.62 -18.16 5.77
CA TYR A 26 -2.08 -19.24 4.89
C TYR A 26 -0.98 -19.84 4.00
N SER A 27 0.18 -19.18 3.89
CA SER A 27 1.18 -19.55 2.89
C SER A 27 2.40 -20.22 3.54
N THR A 28 2.57 -21.52 3.30
CA THR A 28 3.74 -22.30 3.73
C THR A 28 5.03 -21.99 2.99
N ARG A 29 4.98 -21.19 1.91
CA ARG A 29 6.15 -20.85 1.09
C ARG A 29 6.42 -19.35 1.15
N VAL A 30 7.52 -18.99 1.79
CA VAL A 30 8.06 -17.63 1.95
C VAL A 30 8.15 -16.86 0.63
N LEU A 31 8.63 -17.49 -0.44
CA LEU A 31 8.71 -16.90 -1.78
C LEU A 31 7.34 -16.49 -2.34
N ARG A 32 6.28 -17.25 -2.04
CA ARG A 32 4.91 -16.95 -2.52
C ARG A 32 4.29 -15.78 -1.76
N ILE A 33 4.64 -15.63 -0.48
CA ILE A 33 4.23 -14.50 0.37
C ILE A 33 4.88 -13.22 -0.13
N CYS A 34 6.22 -13.22 -0.27
CA CYS A 34 6.97 -12.08 -0.77
C CYS A 34 6.47 -11.62 -2.14
N GLY A 35 6.20 -12.56 -3.05
CA GLY A 35 5.65 -12.23 -4.37
C GLY A 35 4.29 -11.55 -4.30
N HIS A 36 3.38 -12.01 -3.43
CA HIS A 36 2.07 -11.40 -3.25
C HIS A 36 2.17 -9.97 -2.70
N TRP A 37 2.98 -9.77 -1.66
CA TRP A 37 3.16 -8.45 -1.05
C TRP A 37 3.85 -7.46 -1.99
N LEU A 38 4.85 -7.90 -2.76
CA LEU A 38 5.50 -7.06 -3.77
C LEU A 38 4.52 -6.68 -4.88
N VAL A 39 3.76 -7.64 -5.41
CA VAL A 39 2.78 -7.37 -6.47
C VAL A 39 1.71 -6.39 -5.97
N LEU A 40 1.17 -6.59 -4.77
CA LEU A 40 0.20 -5.67 -4.16
C LEU A 40 0.80 -4.28 -3.91
N GLY A 41 2.03 -4.21 -3.40
CA GLY A 41 2.75 -2.96 -3.18
C GLY A 41 2.98 -2.19 -4.49
N ILE A 42 3.40 -2.87 -5.55
CA ILE A 42 3.61 -2.28 -6.89
C ILE A 42 2.28 -1.82 -7.48
N ILE A 43 1.20 -2.60 -7.36
CA ILE A 43 -0.13 -2.21 -7.83
C ILE A 43 -0.58 -0.94 -7.10
N CYS A 44 -0.54 -0.90 -5.76
CA CYS A 44 -0.91 0.29 -4.98
C CYS A 44 -0.06 1.51 -5.34
N GLY A 45 1.26 1.34 -5.50
CA GLY A 45 2.17 2.42 -5.90
C GLY A 45 1.89 2.93 -7.32
N SER A 46 1.61 2.03 -8.26
CA SER A 46 1.26 2.39 -9.63
C SER A 46 -0.06 3.17 -9.69
N ILE A 47 -1.08 2.74 -8.94
CA ILE A 47 -2.37 3.43 -8.84
C ILE A 47 -2.16 4.82 -8.24
N ALA A 48 -1.34 4.96 -7.20
CA ALA A 48 -1.01 6.27 -6.63
C ALA A 48 -0.30 7.19 -7.63
N LEU A 49 0.66 6.67 -8.39
CA LEU A 49 1.39 7.42 -9.42
C LEU A 49 0.50 7.81 -10.59
N ILE A 50 -0.38 6.92 -11.06
CA ILE A 50 -1.35 7.18 -12.13
C ILE A 50 -2.34 8.24 -11.64
N LEU A 51 -2.86 8.10 -10.43
CA LEU A 51 -3.79 9.07 -9.86
C LEU A 51 -3.11 10.43 -9.62
N SER A 52 -1.82 10.44 -9.31
CA SER A 52 -1.00 11.66 -9.21
C SER A 52 -0.64 12.26 -10.58
N ARG A 53 -0.54 11.47 -11.65
CA ARG A 53 -0.20 11.92 -13.02
C ARG A 53 -1.41 12.24 -13.89
N GLY A 54 -2.56 11.63 -13.61
CA GLY A 54 -3.81 11.76 -14.40
C GLY A 54 -4.46 13.14 -14.34
N GLY A 55 -3.93 14.07 -13.53
CA GLY A 55 -4.38 15.46 -13.44
C GLY A 55 -3.58 16.43 -14.32
N HIS A 56 -3.12 16.02 -15.51
CA HIS A 56 -2.31 16.90 -16.37
C HIS A 56 -3.15 17.95 -17.12
N SER A 57 -3.56 18.98 -16.37
CA SER A 57 -3.70 20.37 -16.84
C SER A 57 -3.72 21.38 -15.68
N ASN A 58 -3.89 20.90 -14.44
CA ASN A 58 -3.59 21.64 -13.22
C ASN A 58 -3.61 20.61 -12.08
N SER A 59 -2.48 20.41 -11.38
CA SER A 59 -2.30 19.37 -10.36
C SER A 59 -3.37 19.46 -9.25
N LEU A 60 -4.50 18.75 -9.40
CA LEU A 60 -5.71 18.95 -8.59
C LEU A 60 -5.52 18.51 -7.12
N ILE A 61 -4.61 17.58 -6.85
CA ILE A 61 -4.23 17.17 -5.49
C ILE A 61 -2.71 16.98 -5.46
N PRO A 62 -1.91 18.01 -5.14
CA PRO A 62 -0.50 17.79 -4.83
C PRO A 62 -0.44 16.76 -3.69
N ILE A 63 0.47 15.80 -3.81
CA ILE A 63 0.72 14.69 -2.88
C ILE A 63 0.77 15.11 -1.40
N ASN A 64 0.98 16.40 -1.12
CA ASN A 64 1.31 16.92 0.21
C ASN A 64 0.48 18.14 0.68
N LYS A 65 -0.75 18.38 0.19
CA LYS A 65 -1.62 19.43 0.81
C LYS A 65 -2.34 18.95 2.07
N ASN A 66 -2.55 17.64 2.23
CA ASN A 66 -3.22 17.08 3.39
C ASN A 66 -2.69 15.66 3.63
N LEU A 67 -2.24 15.34 4.85
CA LEU A 67 -1.67 14.02 5.20
C LEU A 67 -2.69 12.87 5.08
N TRP A 68 -3.95 13.20 4.76
CA TRP A 68 -5.05 12.27 4.59
C TRP A 68 -5.59 12.17 3.15
N SER A 69 -4.80 12.61 2.17
CA SER A 69 -5.15 12.40 0.76
C SER A 69 -5.03 10.92 0.37
N LEU A 70 -5.91 10.46 -0.51
CA LEU A 70 -5.95 9.07 -0.99
C LEU A 70 -4.67 8.66 -1.71
N THR A 71 -4.06 9.56 -2.49
CA THR A 71 -2.76 9.32 -3.14
C THR A 71 -1.63 9.13 -2.13
N PHE A 72 -1.63 9.89 -1.03
CA PHE A 72 -0.65 9.78 0.05
C PHE A 72 -0.78 8.44 0.78
N VAL A 73 -2.01 8.04 1.14
CA VAL A 73 -2.25 6.77 1.83
C VAL A 73 -1.88 5.56 0.97
N LEU A 74 -2.16 5.58 -0.34
CA LEU A 74 -1.72 4.49 -1.24
C LEU A 74 -0.20 4.41 -1.38
N MET A 75 0.50 5.55 -1.46
CA MET A 75 1.97 5.55 -1.48
C MET A 75 2.55 5.00 -0.17
N LEU A 76 1.99 5.39 0.97
CA LEU A 76 2.40 4.90 2.28
C LEU A 76 2.15 3.39 2.42
N ALA A 77 0.99 2.90 1.96
CA ALA A 77 0.67 1.47 1.94
C ALA A 77 1.65 0.68 1.06
N SER A 78 1.98 1.19 -0.15
CA SER A 78 2.98 0.59 -1.04
C SER A 78 4.35 0.46 -0.36
N LEU A 79 4.81 1.54 0.30
CA LEU A 79 6.06 1.52 1.05
C LEU A 79 6.02 0.53 2.21
N ALA A 80 4.90 0.45 2.94
CA ALA A 80 4.71 -0.50 4.03
C ALA A 80 4.83 -1.96 3.55
N PHE A 81 4.25 -2.32 2.40
CA PHE A 81 4.40 -3.66 1.83
C PHE A 81 5.84 -3.99 1.43
N ILE A 82 6.57 -3.02 0.89
CA ILE A 82 7.99 -3.18 0.54
C ILE A 82 8.82 -3.41 1.80
N ILE A 83 8.63 -2.57 2.82
CA ILE A 83 9.33 -2.71 4.12
C ILE A 83 9.00 -4.06 4.77
N LEU A 84 7.73 -4.46 4.78
CA LEU A 84 7.30 -5.75 5.33
C LEU A 84 7.98 -6.92 4.60
N THR A 85 8.11 -6.84 3.27
CA THR A 85 8.81 -7.85 2.46
C THR A 85 10.30 -7.91 2.79
N ILE A 86 10.95 -6.75 2.97
CA ILE A 86 12.37 -6.67 3.36
C ILE A 86 12.59 -7.25 4.75
N LEU A 87 11.77 -6.87 5.73
CA LEU A 87 11.87 -7.39 7.10
C LEU A 87 11.66 -8.91 7.11
N TYR A 88 10.65 -9.40 6.40
CA TYR A 88 10.38 -10.82 6.32
C TYR A 88 11.53 -11.59 5.69
N PHE A 89 12.09 -11.09 4.59
CA PHE A 89 13.29 -11.69 3.99
C PHE A 89 14.48 -11.69 4.95
N LEU A 90 14.73 -10.58 5.64
CA LEU A 90 15.86 -10.46 6.57
C LEU A 90 15.75 -11.42 7.76
N ILE A 91 14.54 -11.60 8.30
CA ILE A 91 14.29 -12.42 9.49
C ILE A 91 14.22 -13.92 9.12
N ASP A 92 13.54 -14.26 8.03
CA ASP A 92 13.25 -15.65 7.66
C ASP A 92 14.39 -16.30 6.86
N VAL A 93 15.10 -15.58 5.98
CA VAL A 93 16.24 -16.15 5.22
C VAL A 93 17.50 -16.32 6.08
N ASN A 94 17.59 -15.62 7.20
CA ASN A 94 18.71 -15.80 8.15
C ASN A 94 18.43 -16.83 9.26
N GLN A 95 17.29 -17.53 9.24
CA GLN A 95 17.01 -18.69 10.10
C GLN A 95 17.15 -20.01 9.34
#